data_AF-A0A9D8DSU5-F1
#
_entry.id   AF-A0A9D8DSU5-F1
#
_cell.length_a   1.000
_cell.length_b   1.000
_cell.length_c   1.000
_cell.angle_alpha   90.00
_cell.angle_beta   90.00
_cell.angle_gamma   90.00
#
_symmetry.space_group_name_H-M   'P 1'
#
loop_
_entity.id
_entity.type
_entity.pdbx_description
1 polymer ?
#
loop_
_entity_poly.entity_id
_entity_poly.type
_entity_poly.pdbx_seq_one_letter_code
_entity_poly.pdbx_strand_id
1 'polypeptide(L)'
;MAVDPPDGDARAHVAGLDESVLRLVRADWLQGCLRVQVEAPELRPDRRTMFRIVGVEPRIWYVTGINGVTTDTASAATLVWTPIVSGTIEFTPGSY
;
A
#
# COMPACT_ATOMS: atom_id res chain seq x y z
N MET A 1 -6.55 -8.37 -32.50
CA MET A 1 -7.71 -7.92 -31.71
C MET A 1 -7.25 -7.91 -30.26
N ALA A 2 -6.71 -6.77 -29.81
CA ALA A 2 -6.30 -6.61 -28.42
C ALA A 2 -7.58 -6.43 -27.62
N VAL A 3 -7.77 -7.27 -26.60
CA VAL A 3 -8.86 -7.11 -25.64
C VAL A 3 -8.56 -5.85 -24.83
N ASP A 4 -9.43 -4.85 -24.91
CA ASP A 4 -9.39 -3.69 -24.03
C ASP A 4 -9.51 -4.17 -22.57
N PRO A 5 -8.71 -3.64 -21.64
CA PRO A 5 -8.86 -3.92 -20.23
C PRO A 5 -10.22 -3.37 -19.75
N PRO A 6 -10.97 -4.10 -18.91
CA PRO A 6 -12.23 -3.62 -18.38
C PRO A 6 -11.96 -2.43 -17.45
N ASP A 7 -12.67 -1.34 -17.74
CA ASP A 7 -12.98 -0.19 -16.89
C ASP A 7 -11.83 0.48 -16.11
N GLY A 8 -11.50 1.70 -16.54
CA GLY A 8 -11.06 2.77 -15.66
C GLY A 8 -9.69 2.55 -15.00
N ASP A 9 -8.65 2.97 -15.71
CA ASP A 9 -7.26 3.11 -15.26
C ASP A 9 -7.15 4.12 -14.09
N ALA A 10 -7.68 3.76 -12.91
CA ALA A 10 -7.21 4.27 -11.65
C ALA A 10 -6.14 3.30 -11.18
N ARG A 11 -4.96 3.33 -11.82
CA ARG A 11 -3.79 2.60 -11.31
C ARG A 11 -3.55 3.08 -9.89
N ALA A 12 -3.84 2.22 -8.93
CA ALA A 12 -3.57 2.55 -7.56
C ALA A 12 -2.10 2.90 -7.41
N HIS A 13 -1.84 4.01 -6.74
CA HIS A 13 -0.49 4.49 -6.53
C HIS A 13 -0.28 4.87 -5.07
N VAL A 14 0.94 4.62 -4.61
CA VAL A 14 1.40 5.00 -3.28
C VAL A 14 1.78 6.48 -3.31
N ALA A 15 1.22 7.26 -2.41
CA ALA A 15 1.38 8.71 -2.33
C ALA A 15 1.68 9.18 -0.90
N GLY A 16 2.41 10.30 -0.79
CA GLY A 16 2.70 10.95 0.49
C GLY A 16 3.68 10.19 1.39
N LEU A 17 4.48 9.29 0.79
CA LEU A 17 5.55 8.59 1.48
C LEU A 17 6.73 9.55 1.70
N ASP A 18 7.23 9.64 2.93
CA ASP A 18 8.47 10.37 3.23
C ASP A 18 9.68 9.49 2.90
N GLU A 19 10.26 9.70 1.72
CA GLU A 19 11.39 8.90 1.20
C GLU A 19 12.68 9.06 2.03
N SER A 20 12.78 10.06 2.90
CA SER A 20 13.91 10.18 3.83
C SER A 20 13.85 9.15 4.96
N VAL A 21 12.66 8.60 5.21
CA VAL A 21 12.38 7.67 6.30
C VAL A 21 12.02 6.28 5.79
N LEU A 22 11.25 6.20 4.70
CA LEU A 22 10.80 4.95 4.11
C LEU A 22 10.66 5.14 2.60
N ARG A 23 11.41 4.37 1.80
CA ARG A 23 11.42 4.45 0.35
C ARG A 23 10.53 3.39 -0.26
N LEU A 24 9.79 3.77 -1.31
CA LEU A 24 9.06 2.81 -2.13
C LEU A 24 10.05 2.14 -3.10
N VAL A 25 10.22 0.83 -2.97
CA VAL A 25 11.03 0.05 -3.90
C VAL A 25 10.19 -0.40 -5.09
N ARG A 26 8.99 -0.90 -4.80
CA ARG A 26 8.12 -1.49 -5.83
C ARG A 26 6.66 -1.47 -5.38
N ALA A 27 5.74 -1.27 -6.32
CA ALA A 27 4.31 -1.48 -6.11
C ALA A 27 3.73 -2.21 -7.32
N ASP A 28 3.16 -3.39 -7.11
CA ASP A 28 2.55 -4.20 -8.18
C ASP A 28 1.23 -4.80 -7.76
N TRP A 29 0.36 -4.99 -8.75
CA TRP A 29 -0.86 -5.76 -8.62
C TRP A 29 -0.61 -7.21 -9.02
N LEU A 30 -0.96 -8.15 -8.14
CA LEU A 30 -0.91 -9.58 -8.42
C LEU A 30 -2.23 -10.22 -7.98
N GLN A 31 -2.97 -10.77 -8.94
CA GLN A 31 -4.24 -11.48 -8.69
C GLN A 31 -5.25 -10.66 -7.84
N GLY A 32 -5.30 -9.34 -8.02
CA GLY A 32 -6.17 -8.45 -7.27
C GLY A 32 -5.66 -8.06 -5.87
N CYS A 33 -4.50 -8.55 -5.45
CA CYS A 33 -3.78 -8.06 -4.28
C CYS A 33 -2.76 -6.99 -4.68
N LEU A 34 -2.62 -5.95 -3.86
CA LEU A 34 -1.58 -4.94 -4.03
C LEU A 34 -0.36 -5.33 -3.17
N ARG A 35 0.80 -5.48 -3.80
CA ARG A 35 2.08 -5.70 -3.11
C ARG A 35 2.90 -4.44 -3.14
N VAL A 36 3.30 -3.98 -1.96
CA VAL A 36 4.12 -2.78 -1.78
C VAL A 36 5.41 -3.18 -1.09
N GLN A 37 6.53 -3.09 -1.80
CA GLN A 37 7.85 -3.29 -1.24
C GLN A 37 8.43 -1.96 -0.80
N VAL A 38 8.82 -1.87 0.46
CA VAL A 38 9.40 -0.68 1.08
C VAL A 38 10.77 -0.98 1.65
N GLU A 39 11.61 0.05 1.70
CA GLU A 39 12.95 -0.03 2.26
C GLU A 39 13.21 1.20 3.14
N ALA A 40 13.59 0.97 4.39
CA ALA A 40 13.99 2.05 5.30
C ALA A 40 15.52 2.15 5.30
N PRO A 41 16.10 3.35 5.07
CA PRO A 41 17.55 3.55 5.15
C PRO A 41 18.07 3.33 6.58
N GLU A 42 17.25 3.57 7.60
CA GLU A 42 17.53 3.27 9.01
C GLU A 42 16.28 2.66 9.67
N LEU A 43 16.42 1.47 10.26
CA LEU A 43 15.30 0.76 10.90
C LEU A 43 14.94 1.39 12.23
N ARG A 44 13.67 1.77 12.40
CA ARG A 44 13.11 2.35 13.63
C ARG A 44 11.75 1.71 13.94
N PRO A 45 11.71 0.43 14.39
CA PRO A 45 10.48 -0.34 14.54
C PRO A 45 9.55 0.20 15.64
N ASP A 46 10.07 1.00 16.57
CA ASP A 46 9.34 1.71 17.62
C ASP A 46 8.61 2.96 17.11
N ARG A 47 8.94 3.42 15.89
CA ARG A 47 8.34 4.58 15.25
C ARG A 47 7.48 4.18 14.07
N ARG A 48 6.50 5.02 13.76
CA ARG A 48 5.57 4.82 12.65
C ARG A 48 5.68 5.95 11.63
N THR A 49 5.43 5.61 10.38
CA THR A 49 5.20 6.55 9.29
C THR A 49 3.88 6.21 8.60
N MET A 50 3.42 7.11 7.74
CA MET A 50 2.17 6.98 7.01
C MET A 50 2.40 7.20 5.53
N PHE A 51 1.69 6.44 4.71
CA PHE A 51 1.49 6.74 3.30
C PHE A 51 0.04 6.46 2.91
N ARG A 52 -0.33 6.81 1.68
CA ARG A 52 -1.69 6.63 1.16
C ARG A 52 -1.66 5.78 -0.10
N ILE A 53 -2.64 4.92 -0.25
CA ILE A 53 -2.96 4.24 -1.51
C ILE A 53 -4.13 4.98 -2.14
N VAL A 54 -3.90 5.63 -3.27
CA VAL A 54 -4.89 6.44 -4.00
C VAL A 54 -5.27 5.72 -5.28
N GLY A 55 -6.50 5.91 -5.77
CA GLY A 55 -6.98 5.26 -7.00
C GLY A 55 -7.54 3.85 -6.77
N VAL A 56 -7.67 3.43 -5.51
CA VAL A 56 -8.48 2.28 -5.12
C VAL A 56 -9.82 2.76 -4.56
N GLU A 57 -10.89 2.02 -4.84
CA GLU A 57 -12.14 2.24 -4.15
C GLU A 57 -11.94 2.05 -2.63
N PRO A 58 -12.50 2.94 -1.78
CA PRO A 58 -12.48 2.79 -0.34
C PRO A 58 -13.06 1.43 0.07
N ARG A 59 -12.22 0.54 0.60
CA ARG A 59 -12.62 -0.81 1.02
C ARG A 59 -11.75 -1.31 2.17
N ILE A 60 -12.21 -2.37 2.81
CA ILE A 60 -11.44 -3.09 3.82
C ILE A 60 -10.29 -3.83 3.13
N TRP A 61 -9.09 -3.72 3.69
CA TRP A 61 -7.90 -4.44 3.24
C TRP A 61 -7.39 -5.35 4.36
N TYR A 62 -7.20 -6.63 4.05
CA TYR A 62 -6.41 -7.51 4.89
C TYR A 62 -4.94 -7.30 4.60
N VAL A 63 -4.16 -7.03 5.65
CA VAL A 63 -2.74 -6.67 5.52
C VAL A 63 -1.86 -7.77 6.09
N THR A 64 -0.84 -8.17 5.34
CA THR A 64 0.17 -9.14 5.78
C THR A 64 1.59 -8.70 5.40
N GLY A 65 2.60 -9.43 5.89
CA GLY A 65 4.01 -9.22 5.56
C GLY A 65 4.79 -8.43 6.61
N ILE A 66 4.38 -7.19 6.91
CA ILE A 66 4.99 -6.38 7.98
C ILE A 66 4.06 -6.33 9.19
N ASN A 67 4.57 -6.75 10.35
CA ASN A 67 3.82 -6.71 11.61
C ASN A 67 3.61 -5.27 12.08
N GLY A 68 2.40 -4.97 12.56
CA GLY A 68 2.05 -3.65 13.08
C GLY A 68 1.62 -2.63 12.03
N VAL A 69 1.49 -3.04 10.76
CA VAL A 69 0.82 -2.23 9.73
C VAL A 69 -0.68 -2.21 9.99
N THR A 70 -1.26 -1.03 9.90
CA THR A 70 -2.71 -0.81 10.05
C THR A 70 -3.22 0.08 8.93
N THR A 71 -4.43 -0.21 8.44
CA THR A 71 -5.08 0.57 7.39
C THR A 71 -6.31 1.28 7.93
N ASP A 72 -6.57 2.47 7.38
CA ASP A 72 -7.81 3.21 7.59
C ASP A 72 -8.39 3.66 6.25
N THR A 73 -9.70 3.81 6.18
CA THR A 73 -10.41 4.17 4.95
C THR A 73 -10.76 5.65 4.99
N ALA A 74 -10.09 6.46 4.16
CA ALA A 74 -10.43 7.86 3.94
C ALA A 74 -11.10 8.02 2.56
N SER A 75 -11.98 9.00 2.40
CA SER A 75 -12.96 9.10 1.28
C SER A 75 -12.49 8.69 -0.13
N ALA A 76 -11.24 8.97 -0.51
CA ALA A 76 -10.68 8.60 -1.81
C ALA A 76 -9.30 7.89 -1.72
N ALA A 77 -8.94 7.39 -0.54
CA ALA A 77 -7.65 6.75 -0.31
C ALA A 77 -7.68 5.80 0.88
N THR A 78 -6.89 4.74 0.81
CA THR A 78 -6.55 3.95 2.00
C THR A 78 -5.33 4.57 2.67
N LEU A 79 -5.47 5.00 3.92
CA LEU A 79 -4.36 5.42 4.75
C LEU A 79 -3.65 4.17 5.28
N VAL A 80 -2.33 4.13 5.16
CA VAL A 80 -1.51 3.03 5.66
C VAL A 80 -0.54 3.59 6.69
N TRP A 81 -0.65 3.08 7.91
CA TRP A 81 0.32 3.31 8.98
C TRP A 81 1.22 2.09 9.08
N THR A 82 2.53 2.30 8.98
CA THR A 82 3.52 1.22 9.04
C THR A 82 4.65 1.59 9.98
N PRO A 83 5.23 0.61 10.71
CA PRO A 83 6.54 0.80 11.31
C PRO A 83 7.60 1.15 10.26
N ILE A 84 8.65 1.86 10.68
CA ILE A 84 9.77 2.21 9.79
C ILE A 84 10.72 1.02 9.70
N VAL A 85 10.40 0.08 8.82
CA VAL A 85 11.17 -1.14 8.56
C VAL A 85 11.15 -1.48 7.06
N SER A 86 12.15 -2.23 6.60
CA SER A 86 12.19 -2.76 5.24
C SER A 86 11.37 -4.06 5.13
N GLY A 87 10.65 -4.24 4.03
CA GLY A 87 9.87 -5.46 3.79
C GLY A 87 8.83 -5.29 2.70
N THR A 88 8.01 -6.34 2.54
CA THR A 88 6.88 -6.34 1.60
C THR A 88 5.59 -6.34 2.40
N ILE A 89 4.71 -5.40 2.09
CA ILE A 89 3.34 -5.33 2.58
C ILE A 89 2.43 -5.86 1.49
N GLU A 90 1.60 -6.85 1.81
CA GLU A 90 0.56 -7.34 0.90
C GLU A 90 -0.80 -6.90 1.41
N PHE A 91 -1.55 -6.23 0.54
CA PHE A 91 -2.91 -5.78 0.76
C PHE A 91 -3.85 -6.66 -0.07
N THR A 92 -4.62 -7.49 0.62
CA THR A 92 -5.64 -8.36 0.02
C THR A 92 -7.01 -7.70 0.19
N PRO A 93 -7.78 -7.49 -0.89
CA PRO A 93 -9.08 -6.84 -0.78
C PRO A 93 -10.03 -7.72 0.03
N GLY A 94 -10.67 -7.15 1.05
CA GLY A 94 -11.72 -7.82 1.80
C GLY A 94 -13.08 -7.70 1.10
N SER A 95 -13.89 -8.75 1.21
CA SER A 95 -15.31 -8.74 0.87
C SER A 95 -16.13 -8.75 2.16
N TYR A 96 -17.16 -7.90 2.22
CA TYR A 96 -18.17 -7.95 3.28
C TYR A 96 -19.21 -9.02 2.98
#